data_AF-A0A937KGT2-F1
#
_entry.id   AF-A0A937KGT2-F1
#
_cell.length_a   1.000
_cell.length_b   1.000
_cell.length_c   1.000
_cell.angle_alpha   90.00
_cell.angle_beta   90.00
_cell.angle_gamma   90.00
#
_symmetry.space_group_name_H-M   'P 1'
#
loop_
_entity.id
_entity.type
_entity.pdbx_description
1 polymer ?
#
loop_
_entity_poly.entity_id
_entity_poly.type
_entity_poly.pdbx_seq_one_letter_code
_entity_poly.pdbx_strand_id
1 'polypeptide(L)' 'MPNPANDVLYLSAEPSAPIDIWNLFGQKVETVMATRQIPVNHLPNGSYVLCWKEEQAMRRVRFVVQH' A
#
# COMPACT_ATOMS: atom_id res chain seq x y z
N MET A 1 7.24 8.37 10.00
CA MET A 1 6.17 7.34 10.05
C MET A 1 4.93 7.97 9.45
N PRO A 2 4.39 7.51 8.31
CA PRO A 2 3.20 8.15 7.75
C PRO A 2 1.95 7.67 8.52
N ASN A 3 1.54 8.56 9.43
CA ASN A 3 0.21 8.87 9.97
C ASN A 3 -0.80 7.73 10.32
N PRO A 4 -1.08 7.48 11.62
CA PRO A 4 -2.04 6.47 12.11
C PRO A 4 -3.50 6.94 12.20
N ALA A 5 -3.93 7.95 11.44
CA ALA A 5 -5.28 8.53 11.57
C ALA A 5 -6.02 8.73 10.25
N ASN A 6 -5.38 8.44 9.12
CA ASN A 6 -5.99 8.64 7.82
C ASN A 6 -6.16 7.30 7.13
N ASP A 7 -7.41 7.00 6.82
CA ASP A 7 -7.93 6.05 5.83
C ASP A 7 -7.25 6.06 4.47
N VAL A 8 -6.21 6.86 4.28
CA VAL A 8 -5.51 7.11 3.02
C VAL A 8 -4.01 7.10 3.29
N LEU A 9 -3.31 6.19 2.62
CA LEU A 9 -1.85 6.20 2.54
C LEU A 9 -1.38 7.17 1.47
N TYR A 10 -0.35 7.94 1.81
CA TYR A 10 0.31 8.86 0.89
C TYR A 10 1.68 8.32 0.50
N LEU A 11 1.90 8.13 -0.80
CA LEU A 11 3.21 7.80 -1.36
C LEU A 11 3.98 9.09 -1.69
N SER A 12 5.29 9.06 -1.46
CA SER A 12 6.18 10.19 -1.74
C SER A 12 6.37 10.48 -3.22
N ALA A 13 6.13 9.48 -4.08
CA ALA A 13 6.23 9.58 -5.52
C ALA A 13 5.05 8.85 -6.18
N GLU A 14 4.74 9.23 -7.41
CA GLU A 14 3.72 8.56 -8.21
C GLU A 14 4.25 7.23 -8.71
N PRO A 15 3.57 6.11 -8.42
CA PRO A 15 3.98 4.83 -8.95
C PRO A 15 3.84 4.82 -10.47
N SER A 16 4.77 4.17 -11.16
CA SER A 16 4.69 3.95 -12.61
C SER A 16 3.82 2.75 -12.99
N ALA A 17 3.41 1.94 -12.02
CA ALA A 17 2.69 0.69 -12.22
C ALA A 17 1.62 0.50 -11.14
N PRO A 18 0.57 -0.32 -11.41
CA PRO A 18 -0.40 -0.71 -10.39
C PRO A 18 0.30 -1.28 -9.15
N ILE A 19 -0.33 -1.06 -8.00
CA ILE A 19 0.22 -1.45 -6.70
C ILE A 19 -0.56 -2.63 -6.17
N ASP A 20 0.16 -3.68 -5.83
CA ASP A 20 -0.41 -4.84 -5.16
C ASP A 20 -0.34 -4.66 -3.64
N ILE A 21 -1.45 -4.94 -2.96
CA ILE A 21 -1.51 -4.97 -1.49
C ILE A 21 -1.45 -6.42 -1.03
N TRP A 22 -0.52 -6.72 -0.12
CA TRP A 22 -0.32 -8.04 0.45
C TRP A 22 -0.49 -8.00 1.96
N ASN A 23 -1.10 -9.02 2.54
CA ASN A 23 -1.13 -9.19 4.00
C ASN A 23 0.16 -9.88 4.50
N LEU A 24 0.35 -9.94 5.83
CA LEU A 24 1.52 -10.60 6.41
C LEU A 24 1.59 -12.12 6.16
N PHE A 25 0.49 -12.75 5.78
CA PHE A 25 0.47 -14.17 5.42
C PHE A 25 0.94 -14.43 3.98
N GLY A 26 1.35 -13.39 3.26
CA GLY A 26 1.80 -13.51 1.87
C GLY A 26 0.65 -13.71 0.90
N GLN A 27 -0.58 -13.36 1.28
CA GLN A 27 -1.73 -13.37 0.39
C GLN A 27 -1.91 -11.99 -0.23
N LYS A 28 -2.08 -11.97 -1.56
CA LYS A 28 -2.47 -10.76 -2.27
C LYS A 28 -3.93 -10.44 -1.95
N VAL A 29 -4.15 -9.27 -1.38
CA VAL A 29 -5.48 -8.78 -0.98
C VAL A 29 -6.16 -8.14 -2.18
N GLU A 30 -5.47 -7.21 -2.85
CA GLU A 30 -6.00 -6.51 -4.02
C GLU A 30 -4.90 -5.82 -4.85
N THR A 31 -5.30 -5.26 -5.98
CA THR A 31 -4.46 -4.38 -6.81
C THR A 31 -5.15 -3.02 -6.90
N VAL A 32 -4.44 -1.95 -6.57
CA VAL A 32 -4.92 -0.56 -6.72
C VAL A 32 -4.22 0.14 -7.87
N MET A 33 -4.86 1.18 -8.39
CA MET A 33 -4.27 2.00 -9.45
C MET A 33 -3.00 2.72 -8.96
N ALA A 34 -2.17 3.11 -9.91
CA ALA A 34 -0.92 3.81 -9.67
C ALA A 34 -1.18 5.26 -9.25
N THR A 35 -1.61 5.46 -8.00
CA THR A 35 -1.94 6.77 -7.44
C THR A 35 -1.07 7.07 -6.23
N ARG A 36 -0.83 8.35 -5.96
CA ARG A 36 -0.12 8.78 -4.74
C ARG A 36 -0.93 8.63 -3.47
N GLN A 37 -2.25 8.47 -3.61
CA GLN A 37 -3.19 8.36 -2.52
C GLN A 37 -3.91 7.02 -2.64
N ILE A 38 -3.78 6.18 -1.63
CA ILE A 38 -4.35 4.83 -1.60
C ILE A 38 -5.30 4.76 -0.42
N PRO A 39 -6.63 4.73 -0.66
CA PRO A 39 -7.59 4.44 0.39
C PRO A 39 -7.35 3.04 0.98
N VAL A 40 -7.34 2.94 2.30
CA VAL A 40 -7.12 1.71 3.07
C VAL A 40 -8.18 1.50 4.16
N ASN A 41 -9.24 2.30 4.16
CA ASN A 41 -10.32 2.22 5.14
C ASN A 41 -11.12 0.93 5.09
N HIS A 42 -11.24 0.33 3.92
CA HIS A 42 -11.90 -0.96 3.74
C HIS A 42 -11.04 -2.15 4.21
N LEU A 43 -9.75 -1.94 4.47
CA LEU A 43 -8.88 -3.00 4.95
C LEU A 43 -9.10 -3.21 6.47
N PRO A 44 -9.18 -4.47 6.93
CA PRO A 44 -9.20 -4.79 8.34
C PRO A 44 -7.95 -4.27 9.08
N ASN A 45 -8.07 -4.10 10.40
CA ASN A 45 -6.92 -3.79 11.25
C ASN A 45 -5.84 -4.86 11.08
N GLY A 46 -4.61 -4.43 10.79
CA GLY A 46 -3.55 -5.36 10.43
C GLY A 46 -2.34 -4.68 9.80
N SER A 47 -1.33 -5.50 9.50
CA SER A 47 -0.13 -5.06 8.79
C SER A 47 -0.13 -5.55 7.35
N TYR A 48 0.32 -4.69 6.45
CA TYR A 48 0.24 -4.90 5.02
C TYR A 48 1.52 -4.43 4.33
N VAL A 49 1.70 -4.89 3.10
CA VAL A 49 2.81 -4.53 2.22
C VAL A 49 2.27 -4.07 0.89
N LEU A 50 2.58 -2.84 0.50
CA LEU A 50 2.43 -2.35 -0.86
C LEU A 50 3.61 -2.81 -1.70
N CYS A 51 3.33 -3.31 -2.89
CA CYS A 51 4.28 -3.90 -3.81
C CYS A 51 4.01 -3.36 -5.21
N TRP A 52 4.97 -2.65 -5.81
CA TRP A 52 4.85 -2.21 -7.20
C TRP A 52 6.20 -2.22 -7.91
N LYS A 53 6.16 -2.32 -9.24
CA LYS A 53 7.36 -2.27 -10.07
C LYS A 53 7.65 -0.83 -10.48
N GLU A 54 8.83 -0.35 -10.11
CA GLU A 54 9.46 0.81 -10.75
C GLU A 54 10.49 0.31 -11.76
N GLU A 55 10.80 1.13 -12.76
CA GLU A 55 11.62 0.84 -13.96
C GLU A 55 12.65 -0.29 -13.79
N GLN A 56 13.48 -0.20 -12.75
CA GLN A 56 14.58 -1.14 -12.50
C GLN A 56 14.45 -1.94 -11.19
N ALA A 57 13.41 -1.72 -10.38
CA ALA A 57 13.33 -2.33 -9.05
C ALA A 57 11.89 -2.56 -8.57
N MET A 58 11.71 -3.62 -7.78
CA MET A 58 10.48 -3.83 -7.03
C MET A 58 10.51 -2.95 -5.78
N ARG A 59 9.55 -2.02 -5.66
CA ARG A 59 9.33 -1.25 -4.45
C ARG A 59 8.43 -2.01 -3.49
N ARG A 60 8.76 -1.92 -2.20
CA ARG A 60 8.01 -2.52 -1.10
C ARG A 60 7.89 -1.54 0.05
N VAL A 61 6.68 -1.24 0.47
CA VAL A 61 6.41 -0.35 1.61
C VAL A 61 5.49 -1.07 2.58
N ARG A 62 5.90 -1.14 3.85
CA ARG A 62 5.07 -1.70 4.91
C ARG A 62 4.23 -0.60 5.55
N PHE A 63 2.99 -0.93 5.87
CA PHE A 63 2.10 -0.05 6.61
C PHE A 63 1.21 -0.85 7.56
N VAL A 64 0.62 -0.14 8.52
CA VAL A 64 -0.33 -0.70 9.50
C VAL A 64 -1.64 0.04 9.32
N VAL A 65 -2.73 -0.71 9.25
CA VAL A 65 -4.09 -0.20 9.33
C VAL A 65 -4.57 -0.40 10.76
N GLN A 66 -5.00 0.68 11.38
CA GLN A 66 -5.58 0.67 12.72
C GLN A 66 -6.69 1.72 12.79
N HIS A 67 -7.93 1.24 12.86
CA HIS A 67 -9.14 1.98 13.20
C HIS A 67 -9.42 1.91 14.69
#